data_AF-A0A8B7E2D2-F1
#
_entry.id   AF-A0A8B7E2D2-F1
#
_cell.length_a   1.000
_cell.length_b   1.000
_cell.length_c   1.000
_cell.angle_alpha   90.00
_cell.angle_beta   90.00
_cell.angle_gamma   90.00
#
_symmetry.space_group_name_H-M   'P 1'
#
loop_
_entity.id
_entity.type
_entity.pdbx_description
1 polymer ?
#
loop_
_entity_poly.entity_id
_entity_poly.type
_entity_poly.pdbx_seq_one_letter_code
_entity_poly.pdbx_strand_id
1 'polypeptide(L)'
;MSIEKNHAIAAIILGGIESVIGVVVLIASLVLTGKASLKVFLSPYWAGLIILISGILGLVSGYKKNRNCMIVFMVLNVFCFIVEIVAVIMCTFQNFFWFRFLGLGEKNYNDAVNNYLFLTLILVFDITAIIIALSASIIGCAAVYCKNPTNTVAFQMVPPTQYL
;
A
#
# COMPACT_ATOMS: atom_id res chain seq x y z
N MET A 1 -3.92 -7.49 24.89
CA MET A 1 -5.24 -6.90 24.61
C MET A 1 -5.64 -7.31 23.19
N SER A 2 -6.70 -8.10 23.00
CA SER A 2 -7.09 -8.62 21.67
C SER A 2 -7.76 -7.54 20.81
N ILE A 3 -7.43 -7.52 19.52
CA ILE A 3 -8.10 -6.74 18.47
C ILE A 3 -9.42 -7.42 18.11
N GLU A 4 -10.43 -6.65 17.70
CA GLU A 4 -11.70 -7.21 17.19
C GLU A 4 -11.46 -8.00 15.90
N LYS A 5 -12.17 -9.12 15.74
CA LYS A 5 -11.98 -10.04 14.61
C LYS A 5 -12.13 -9.32 13.25
N ASN A 6 -13.04 -8.35 13.15
CA ASN A 6 -13.34 -7.64 11.91
C ASN A 6 -12.16 -6.80 11.41
N HIS A 7 -11.45 -6.09 12.30
CA HIS A 7 -10.29 -5.30 11.93
C HIS A 7 -9.09 -6.15 11.53
N ALA A 8 -8.89 -7.29 12.21
CA ALA A 8 -7.83 -8.22 11.85
C ALA A 8 -8.06 -8.82 10.45
N ILE A 9 -9.31 -9.19 10.12
CA ILE A 9 -9.67 -9.70 8.80
C ILE A 9 -9.41 -8.65 7.71
N ALA A 10 -9.80 -7.39 7.94
CA ALA A 10 -9.56 -6.30 6.99
C ALA A 10 -8.07 -6.10 6.70
N ALA A 11 -7.21 -6.15 7.72
CA ALA A 11 -5.76 -6.04 7.55
C ALA A 11 -5.17 -7.20 6.72
N ILE A 12 -5.68 -8.43 6.89
CA ILE A 12 -5.27 -9.59 6.09
C ILE A 12 -5.66 -9.40 4.63
N ILE A 13 -6.89 -8.94 4.36
CA ILE A 13 -7.39 -8.74 2.99
C ILE A 13 -6.59 -7.64 2.29
N LEU A 14 -6.41 -6.48 2.94
CA LEU A 14 -5.66 -5.36 2.36
C LEU A 14 -4.20 -5.72 2.14
N GLY A 15 -3.53 -6.32 3.13
CA GLY A 15 -2.14 -6.77 2.98
C GLY A 15 -1.98 -7.85 1.91
N GLY A 16 -2.98 -8.72 1.74
CA GLY A 16 -3.00 -9.70 0.66
C GLY A 16 -3.08 -9.04 -0.73
N ILE A 17 -3.98 -8.08 -0.90
CA ILE A 17 -4.12 -7.35 -2.16
C ILE A 17 -2.85 -6.54 -2.46
N GLU A 18 -2.30 -5.82 -1.48
CA GLU A 18 -1.03 -5.10 -1.61
C GLU A 18 0.11 -6.03 -2.01
N SER A 19 0.21 -7.21 -1.40
CA SER A 19 1.23 -8.20 -1.75
C SER A 19 1.12 -8.64 -3.21
N VAL A 20 -0.10 -8.94 -3.69
CA VAL A 20 -0.33 -9.32 -5.10
C VAL A 20 0.04 -8.17 -6.05
N ILE A 21 -0.38 -6.94 -5.75
CA ILE A 21 -0.04 -5.76 -6.55
C ILE A 21 1.47 -5.54 -6.59
N GLY A 22 2.14 -5.62 -5.43
CA GLY A 22 3.59 -5.48 -5.32
C GLY A 22 4.35 -6.50 -6.17
N VAL A 23 3.91 -7.76 -6.19
CA VAL A 23 4.49 -8.80 -7.06
C VAL A 23 4.28 -8.46 -8.54
N VAL A 24 3.06 -8.05 -8.93
CA VAL A 24 2.76 -7.71 -10.33
C VAL A 24 3.60 -6.53 -10.81
N VAL A 25 3.68 -5.46 -10.01
CA VAL A 25 4.49 -4.26 -10.32
C VAL A 25 5.97 -4.61 -10.39
N LEU A 26 6.47 -5.46 -9.49
CA LEU A 26 7.86 -5.89 -9.46
C LEU A 26 8.22 -6.71 -10.72
N ILE A 27 7.39 -7.68 -11.11
CA ILE A 27 7.60 -8.48 -12.33
C ILE A 27 7.50 -7.58 -13.57
N ALA A 28 6.49 -6.73 -13.67
CA ALA A 28 6.31 -5.83 -14.81
C ALA A 28 7.51 -4.88 -14.96
N SER A 29 8.02 -4.34 -13.84
CA SER A 29 9.20 -3.47 -13.82
C SER A 29 10.48 -4.20 -14.25
N LEU A 30 10.67 -5.46 -13.83
CA LEU A 30 11.80 -6.28 -14.26
C LEU A 30 11.74 -6.60 -15.75
N VAL A 31 10.57 -6.96 -16.27
CA VAL A 31 10.36 -7.23 -17.71
C VAL A 31 10.63 -5.97 -18.53
N LEU A 32 10.15 -4.80 -18.08
CA LEU A 32 10.38 -3.54 -18.75
C LEU A 32 11.87 -3.15 -18.75
N THR A 33 12.56 -3.35 -17.61
CA THR A 33 14.00 -3.08 -17.49
C THR A 33 14.81 -3.94 -18.47
N GLY A 34 14.45 -5.23 -18.58
CA GLY A 34 15.11 -6.16 -19.50
C GLY A 34 14.91 -5.83 -20.97
N LYS A 35 13.71 -5.36 -21.36
CA LYS A 35 13.40 -5.03 -22.76
C LYS A 35 13.91 -3.65 -23.18
N ALA A 36 13.73 -2.63 -22.33
CA ALA A 36 13.98 -1.24 -22.71
C ALA A 36 15.43 -0.79 -22.48
N SER A 37 16.32 -1.68 -22.01
CA SER A 37 17.71 -1.36 -21.63
C SER A 37 17.81 -0.12 -20.74
N LEU A 38 16.77 0.13 -19.94
CA LEU A 38 16.73 1.25 -19.03
C LEU A 38 17.74 1.00 -17.92
N LYS A 39 18.41 2.07 -17.48
CA LYS A 39 19.24 1.97 -16.28
C LYS A 39 18.36 1.48 -15.14
N VAL A 40 18.80 0.43 -14.45
CA VAL A 40 18.09 -0.18 -13.31
C VAL A 40 17.64 0.90 -12.32
N PHE A 41 18.50 1.88 -12.06
CA PHE A 41 18.22 3.01 -11.17
C PHE A 41 17.08 3.96 -11.59
N LEU A 42 16.50 3.79 -12.77
CA LEU A 42 15.32 4.55 -13.23
C LEU A 42 14.03 3.73 -13.21
N SER A 43 14.10 2.40 -13.14
CA SER A 43 12.88 1.59 -13.19
C SER A 43 12.23 1.48 -11.81
N PRO A 44 10.90 1.57 -11.70
CA PRO A 44 10.19 1.62 -10.40
C PRO A 44 10.15 0.27 -9.66
N TYR A 45 11.12 -0.63 -9.87
CA TYR A 45 11.16 -1.95 -9.23
C TYR A 45 11.26 -1.84 -7.69
N TRP A 46 11.89 -0.78 -7.17
CA TRP A 46 11.99 -0.53 -5.74
C TRP A 46 10.62 -0.21 -5.11
N ALA A 47 9.70 0.41 -5.85
CA ALA A 47 8.36 0.71 -5.38
C ALA A 47 7.59 -0.60 -5.16
N GLY A 48 7.60 -1.49 -6.16
CA GLY A 48 7.01 -2.83 -6.03
C GLY A 48 7.58 -3.65 -4.87
N LEU A 49 8.88 -3.53 -4.57
CA LEU A 49 9.50 -4.19 -3.40
C LEU A 49 8.95 -3.63 -2.08
N ILE A 50 8.83 -2.30 -1.98
CA ILE A 50 8.34 -1.63 -0.76
C ILE A 50 6.86 -1.95 -0.53
N ILE A 51 6.02 -1.93 -1.58
CA ILE A 51 4.62 -2.38 -1.52
C ILE A 51 4.55 -3.83 -1.04
N LEU A 52 5.39 -4.71 -1.58
CA LEU A 52 5.40 -6.13 -1.22
C LEU A 52 5.74 -6.34 0.27
N ILE A 53 6.74 -5.62 0.79
CA ILE A 53 7.10 -5.65 2.21
C ILE A 53 5.92 -5.18 3.08
N SER A 54 5.23 -4.12 2.66
CA SER A 54 4.04 -3.62 3.36
C SER A 54 2.92 -4.66 3.39
N GLY A 55 2.62 -5.26 2.24
CA GLY A 55 1.59 -6.29 2.13
C GLY A 55 1.88 -7.51 3.01
N ILE A 56 3.13 -7.98 3.03
CA ILE A 56 3.56 -9.09 3.92
C ILE A 56 3.37 -8.71 5.39
N LEU A 57 3.73 -7.48 5.79
CA LEU A 57 3.53 -7.01 7.16
C LEU A 57 2.04 -6.87 7.51
N GLY A 58 1.19 -6.48 6.55
CA GLY A 58 -0.26 -6.51 6.68
C GLY A 58 -0.78 -7.90 7.01
N LEU A 59 -0.35 -8.92 6.25
CA LEU A 59 -0.69 -10.32 6.51
C LEU A 59 -0.23 -10.77 7.91
N VAL A 60 1.04 -10.52 8.26
CA VAL A 60 1.62 -10.92 9.55
C VAL A 60 0.91 -10.22 10.72
N SER A 61 0.57 -8.94 10.56
CA SER A 61 -0.12 -8.16 11.60
C SER A 61 -1.52 -8.72 11.89
N GLY A 62 -2.24 -9.13 10.86
CA GLY A 62 -3.56 -9.77 10.98
C GLY A 62 -3.50 -11.14 11.66
N TYR A 63 -2.49 -11.96 11.33
CA TYR A 63 -2.32 -13.28 11.96
C TYR A 63 -1.93 -13.19 13.44
N LYS A 64 -0.94 -12.35 13.80
CA LYS A 64 -0.43 -12.27 15.18
C LYS A 64 -1.38 -11.56 16.15
N LYS A 65 -2.35 -10.79 15.66
CA LYS A 65 -3.29 -9.99 16.47
C LYS A 65 -2.60 -9.13 17.54
N ASN A 66 -1.36 -8.73 17.27
CA ASN A 66 -0.56 -7.92 18.18
C ASN A 66 -0.72 -6.44 17.83
N ARG A 67 -1.07 -5.62 18.83
CA ARG A 67 -1.23 -4.16 18.67
C ARG A 67 0.01 -3.50 18.09
N ASN A 68 1.21 -3.94 18.52
CA ASN A 68 2.45 -3.34 18.05
C ASN A 68 2.66 -3.60 16.55
N CYS A 69 2.32 -4.80 16.05
CA CYS A 69 2.41 -5.09 14.62
C CYS A 69 1.43 -4.23 13.78
N MET A 70 0.24 -3.94 14.31
CA MET A 70 -0.73 -3.11 13.62
C MET A 70 -0.28 -1.64 13.53
N ILE A 71 0.38 -1.13 14.57
CA ILE A 71 0.99 0.21 14.55
C ILE A 71 2.12 0.27 13.52
N VAL A 72 2.99 -0.75 13.48
CA VAL A 72 4.08 -0.81 12.49
C VAL A 72 3.52 -0.86 11.06
N PHE A 73 2.47 -1.64 10.82
CA PHE A 73 1.80 -1.69 9.51
C PHE A 73 1.22 -0.32 9.11
N MET A 74 0.58 0.38 10.04
CA MET A 74 0.06 1.73 9.80
C MET A 74 1.17 2.73 9.42
N VAL A 75 2.27 2.76 10.17
CA VAL A 75 3.40 3.66 9.88
C VAL A 75 4.05 3.30 8.54
N LEU A 76 4.19 2.01 8.25
CA LEU A 76 4.78 1.56 7.00
C LEU A 76 3.91 1.93 5.79
N ASN A 77 2.58 1.86 5.88
CA ASN A 77 1.71 2.27 4.79
C ASN A 77 1.78 3.78 4.50
N VAL A 78 1.96 4.61 5.53
CA VAL A 78 2.22 6.05 5.33
C VAL A 78 3.55 6.26 4.61
N PHE A 79 4.59 5.50 4.97
CA PHE A 79 5.87 5.55 4.27
C PHE A 79 5.75 5.06 2.82
N CYS A 80 5.04 3.95 2.59
CA CYS A 80 4.77 3.43 1.24
C CYS A 80 4.03 4.47 0.41
N PHE A 81 3.01 5.13 0.95
CA PHE A 81 2.28 6.19 0.27
C PHE A 81 3.20 7.32 -0.25
N ILE A 82 4.17 7.75 0.55
CA ILE A 82 5.15 8.78 0.12
C ILE A 82 6.02 8.25 -1.02
N VAL A 83 6.52 7.01 -0.91
CA VAL A 83 7.34 6.38 -1.94
C VAL A 83 6.57 6.19 -3.25
N GLU A 84 5.31 5.77 -3.17
CA GLU A 84 4.42 5.59 -4.32
C GLU A 84 4.16 6.91 -5.04
N ILE A 85 3.97 8.02 -4.32
CA ILE A 85 3.86 9.34 -4.95
C ILE A 85 5.10 9.66 -5.78
N VAL A 86 6.30 9.40 -5.24
CA VAL A 86 7.55 9.62 -5.97
C VAL A 86 7.63 8.71 -7.19
N ALA A 87 7.25 7.43 -7.06
CA ALA A 87 7.22 6.48 -8.17
C ALA A 87 6.26 6.92 -9.29
N VAL A 88 5.05 7.35 -8.95
CA VAL A 88 4.05 7.86 -9.90
C VAL A 88 4.54 9.10 -10.63
N ILE A 89 5.20 10.05 -9.93
CA ILE A 89 5.77 11.25 -10.57
C ILE A 89 6.87 10.85 -11.56
N MET A 90 7.78 9.96 -11.16
CA MET A 90 8.86 9.47 -12.03
C MET A 90 8.30 8.73 -13.26
N CYS A 91 7.33 7.83 -13.04
CA CYS A 91 6.69 7.06 -14.11
C CYS A 91 5.91 7.96 -15.07
N THR A 92 5.24 9.00 -14.57
CA THR A 92 4.53 10.00 -15.40
C THR A 92 5.51 10.80 -16.25
N PHE A 93 6.63 11.24 -15.66
CA PHE A 93 7.67 11.97 -16.39
C PHE A 93 8.30 11.11 -17.50
N GLN A 94 8.55 9.83 -17.21
CA GLN A 94 9.07 8.89 -18.20
C GLN A 94 8.06 8.62 -19.33
N ASN A 95 6.78 8.43 -19.01
CA ASN A 95 5.72 8.31 -20.01
C ASN A 95 5.63 9.55 -20.90
N PHE A 96 5.71 10.74 -20.30
CA PHE A 96 5.68 12.01 -21.04
C PHE A 96 6.88 12.13 -21.98
N PHE A 97 8.09 11.82 -21.50
CA PHE A 97 9.30 11.86 -22.31
C PHE A 97 9.25 10.85 -23.46
N TRP A 98 8.79 9.63 -23.20
CA TRP A 98 8.66 8.58 -24.21
C TRP A 98 7.67 8.99 -25.32
N PHE A 99 6.50 9.50 -24.93
CA PHE A 99 5.47 9.96 -25.86
C PHE A 99 5.98 11.12 -26.74
N ARG A 100 6.72 12.08 -26.16
CA ARG A 100 7.18 13.28 -26.88
C ARG A 100 8.40 13.05 -27.77
N PHE A 101 9.40 12.30 -27.29
CA PHE A 101 10.69 12.22 -27.97
C PHE A 101 10.89 10.95 -28.80
N LEU A 102 10.37 9.80 -28.36
CA LEU A 102 10.69 8.50 -28.98
C LEU A 102 9.62 8.03 -29.97
N GLY A 103 8.39 8.55 -29.88
CA GLY A 103 7.30 8.26 -30.83
C GLY A 103 7.58 8.66 -32.29
N LEU A 104 8.64 9.43 -32.56
CA LEU A 104 9.02 9.86 -33.91
C LEU A 104 10.21 9.08 -34.51
N GLY A 105 10.91 8.27 -33.72
CA GLY A 105 12.21 7.71 -34.11
C GLY A 105 12.31 6.19 -34.13
N GLU A 106 11.31 5.47 -33.59
CA GLU A 106 11.42 4.01 -33.44
C GLU A 106 11.03 3.28 -34.73
N LYS A 107 11.95 2.47 -35.27
CA LYS A 107 11.72 1.67 -36.49
C LYS A 107 10.72 0.54 -36.30
N ASN A 108 10.34 0.23 -35.05
CA ASN A 108 9.48 -0.88 -34.70
C ASN A 108 8.28 -0.42 -33.86
N TYR A 109 7.21 0.01 -34.54
CA TYR A 109 6.01 0.58 -33.92
C TYR A 109 5.38 -0.32 -32.84
N ASN A 110 5.40 -1.65 -33.02
CA ASN A 110 4.80 -2.58 -32.08
C ASN A 110 5.53 -2.65 -30.73
N ASP A 111 6.86 -2.50 -30.71
CA ASP A 111 7.63 -2.52 -29.47
C ASP A 111 7.41 -1.24 -28.66
N ALA A 112 7.31 -0.10 -29.35
CA ALA A 112 6.97 1.19 -28.76
C ALA A 112 5.62 1.16 -28.03
N VAL A 113 4.58 0.63 -28.70
CA VAL A 113 3.22 0.53 -28.16
C VAL A 113 3.17 -0.42 -26.98
N ASN A 114 3.85 -1.57 -27.05
CA ASN A 114 3.90 -2.52 -25.94
C ASN A 114 4.55 -1.90 -24.69
N ASN A 115 5.69 -1.22 -24.84
CA ASN A 115 6.38 -0.57 -23.72
C ASN A 115 5.53 0.52 -23.06
N TYR A 116 4.82 1.32 -23.86
CA TYR A 116 3.87 2.31 -23.36
C TYR A 116 2.71 1.67 -22.58
N LEU A 117 2.17 0.56 -23.09
CA LEU A 117 1.09 -0.17 -22.42
C LEU A 117 1.56 -0.74 -21.07
N PHE A 118 2.78 -1.28 -20.99
CA PHE A 118 3.38 -1.74 -19.73
C PHE A 118 3.55 -0.60 -18.71
N LEU A 119 4.10 0.56 -19.13
CA LEU A 119 4.25 1.73 -18.26
C LEU A 119 2.90 2.26 -17.76
N THR A 120 1.90 2.31 -18.65
CA THR A 120 0.53 2.73 -18.28
C THR A 120 -0.10 1.76 -17.29
N LEU A 121 0.10 0.46 -17.48
CA LEU A 121 -0.39 -0.58 -16.57
C LEU A 121 0.26 -0.46 -15.19
N ILE A 122 1.58 -0.28 -15.11
CA ILE A 122 2.29 -0.04 -13.83
C ILE A 122 1.69 1.17 -13.12
N LEU A 123 1.50 2.29 -13.84
CA LEU A 123 0.94 3.51 -13.27
C LEU A 123 -0.47 3.32 -12.69
N VAL A 124 -1.32 2.52 -13.34
CA VAL A 124 -2.66 2.18 -12.82
C VAL A 124 -2.57 1.34 -11.53
N PHE A 125 -1.64 0.38 -11.47
CA PHE A 125 -1.41 -0.42 -10.27
C PHE A 125 -0.86 0.40 -9.10
N ASP A 126 0.08 1.32 -9.34
CA ASP A 126 0.64 2.21 -8.31
C ASP A 126 -0.44 3.15 -7.75
N ILE A 127 -1.30 3.74 -8.61
CA ILE A 127 -2.44 4.55 -8.16
C ILE A 127 -3.40 3.71 -7.30
N THR A 128 -3.64 2.47 -7.69
CA THR A 128 -4.50 1.56 -6.91
C THR A 128 -3.85 1.22 -5.57
N ALA A 129 -2.54 0.99 -5.53
CA ALA A 129 -1.77 0.77 -4.32
C ALA A 129 -1.84 1.97 -3.37
N ILE A 130 -1.76 3.20 -3.89
CA ILE A 130 -1.94 4.44 -3.11
C ILE A 130 -3.29 4.46 -2.39
N ILE A 131 -4.38 4.14 -3.09
CA ILE A 131 -5.73 4.13 -2.52
C ILE A 131 -5.84 3.06 -1.42
N ILE A 132 -5.25 1.89 -1.65
CA ILE A 132 -5.27 0.79 -0.69
C ILE A 132 -4.44 1.15 0.56
N ALA A 133 -3.24 1.71 0.38
CA ALA A 133 -2.37 2.14 1.48
C ALA A 133 -3.02 3.21 2.36
N LEU A 134 -3.73 4.17 1.75
CA LEU A 134 -4.54 5.15 2.48
C LEU A 134 -5.68 4.48 3.26
N SER A 135 -6.40 3.56 2.62
CA SER A 135 -7.50 2.82 3.26
C SER A 135 -7.00 1.99 4.45
N ALA A 136 -5.87 1.31 4.29
CA ALA A 136 -5.22 0.52 5.33
C ALA A 136 -4.73 1.39 6.49
N SER A 137 -4.23 2.60 6.21
CA SER A 137 -3.84 3.57 7.23
C SER A 137 -5.02 4.05 8.06
N ILE A 138 -6.16 4.37 7.42
CA ILE A 138 -7.40 4.78 8.11
C ILE A 138 -7.92 3.65 9.03
N ILE A 139 -7.93 2.41 8.53
CA ILE A 139 -8.36 1.24 9.32
C ILE A 139 -7.39 0.98 10.48
N GLY A 140 -6.08 1.15 10.26
CA GLY A 140 -5.06 1.11 11.30
C GLY A 140 -5.34 2.10 12.42
N CYS A 141 -5.61 3.36 12.07
CA CYS A 141 -5.99 4.39 13.02
C CYS A 141 -7.26 4.01 13.81
N ALA A 142 -8.31 3.58 13.12
CA ALA A 142 -9.58 3.22 13.76
C ALA A 142 -9.40 2.07 14.78
N ALA A 143 -8.63 1.04 14.42
CA ALA A 143 -8.39 -0.10 15.29
C ALA A 143 -7.53 0.24 16.53
N VAL A 144 -6.63 1.24 16.43
CA VAL A 144 -5.75 1.64 17.53
C VAL A 144 -6.39 2.68 18.45
N TYR A 145 -7.13 3.65 17.89
CA TYR A 145 -7.64 4.83 18.60
C TYR A 145 -9.14 4.79 18.88
N CYS A 146 -9.98 4.21 18.00
CA CYS A 146 -11.43 4.19 18.18
C CYS A 146 -11.92 3.01 19.03
N LYS A 147 -11.02 2.29 19.69
CA LYS A 147 -11.42 1.30 20.68
C LYS A 147 -12.07 2.03 21.85
N ASN A 148 -13.40 2.12 21.82
CA ASN A 148 -14.21 2.62 22.91
C ASN A 148 -13.72 1.91 24.18
N PRO A 149 -13.25 2.65 25.20
CA PRO A 149 -13.08 2.02 26.48
C PRO A 149 -14.47 1.58 26.89
N THR A 150 -14.74 0.27 26.79
CA THR A 150 -15.75 -0.39 27.63
C THR A 150 -15.30 -0.37 29.10
N ASN A 151 -14.81 0.79 29.55
CA ASN A 151 -15.24 1.32 30.82
C ASN A 151 -16.71 1.70 30.59
N THR A 152 -17.60 0.71 30.63
CA THR A 152 -18.70 0.83 31.57
C THR A 152 -18.06 1.29 32.87
N VAL A 153 -17.95 2.61 33.03
CA VAL A 153 -17.95 3.20 34.35
C VAL A 153 -19.29 2.70 34.87
N ALA A 154 -19.27 1.55 35.56
CA ALA A 154 -20.38 1.18 36.39
C ALA A 154 -20.45 2.37 37.35
N PHE A 155 -21.38 3.29 37.10
CA PHE A 155 -21.88 4.14 38.14
C PHE A 155 -22.43 3.15 39.17
N GLN A 156 -21.55 2.72 40.09
CA GLN A 156 -21.98 2.08 41.30
C GLN A 156 -22.81 3.17 41.96
N MET A 157 -24.14 3.06 41.83
CA MET A 157 -25.06 3.81 42.65
C MET A 157 -24.75 3.38 44.07
N VAL A 158 -23.91 4.14 44.76
CA VAL A 158 -23.74 4.00 46.20
C VAL A 158 -25.11 4.33 46.79
N PRO A 159 -25.81 3.39 47.44
CA PRO A 159 -27.11 3.68 48.03
C PRO A 159 -26.93 4.78 49.09
N PRO A 160 -27.83 5.76 49.18
CA PRO A 160 -27.72 6.81 50.18
C PRO A 160 -27.77 6.19 51.57
N THR A 161 -26.72 6.42 52.35
CA THR A 161 -26.70 6.12 53.79
C THR A 161 -27.81 6.94 54.45
N GLN A 162 -28.87 6.26 54.87
CA GLN A 162 -29.87 6.84 55.75
C GLN A 162 -29.22 7.06 57.12
N TYR A 163 -28.86 8.30 57.42
CA TYR A 163 -28.52 8.71 58.78
C TYR A 163 -29.83 8.84 59.56
N LEU A 164 -29.99 7.95 60.54
CA LEU A 164 -30.98 7.98 61.61
C LEU A 164 -30.33 8.63 62.84
#